data_AF-F5ASG9-F1
#
_entry.id   AF-F5ASG9-F1
#
_cell.length_a   1.000
_cell.length_b   1.000
_cell.length_c   1.000
_cell.angle_alpha   90.00
_cell.angle_beta   90.00
_cell.angle_gamma   90.00
#
_symmetry.space_group_name_H-M   'P 1'
#
loop_
_entity.id
_entity.type
_entity.pdbx_description
1 polymer ?
#
loop_
_entity_poly.entity_id
_entity_poly.type
_entity_poly.pdbx_seq_one_letter_code
_entity_poly.pdbx_strand_id
1 'polypeptide(L)'
;LSFTQGQRALAQVLIDWPENYLCDSPSHVRGRRVQDVRLSLAECHRAAVVSAACCALFLLLLVTGVLCHHFHGVWYMKMMWAWLQAKRKPKKAPRGDLCYDAFVSYSEQDSYWVENLMVQELEHFNPPFKLCLHK
;
A
#
# COMPACT_ATOMS: atom_id res chain seq x y z
N LEU A 1 40.51 -9.79 14.43
CA LEU A 1 41.69 -9.55 15.30
C LEU A 1 41.92 -10.66 16.34
N SER A 2 40.93 -11.51 16.63
CA SER A 2 41.02 -12.56 17.66
C SER A 2 41.78 -13.83 17.21
N PHE A 3 41.78 -14.16 15.91
CA PHE A 3 42.44 -15.38 15.40
C PHE A 3 43.98 -15.30 15.46
N THR A 4 44.55 -14.12 15.19
CA THR A 4 46.01 -13.89 15.20
C THR A 4 46.63 -13.96 16.59
N GLN A 5 45.84 -13.66 17.63
CA GLN A 5 46.31 -13.75 19.02
C GLN A 5 46.34 -15.20 19.52
N GLY A 6 45.39 -16.04 19.08
CA GLY A 6 45.39 -17.47 19.38
C GLY A 6 46.58 -18.21 18.79
N GLN A 7 46.98 -17.88 17.55
CA GLN A 7 48.14 -18.52 16.90
C GLN A 7 49.46 -18.27 17.62
N ARG A 8 49.66 -17.06 18.19
CA ARG A 8 50.89 -16.73 18.94
C ARG A 8 50.98 -17.47 20.27
N ALA A 9 49.85 -17.63 20.96
CA ALA A 9 49.80 -18.40 22.22
C ALA A 9 50.06 -19.90 21.98
N LEU A 10 49.51 -20.46 20.90
CA LEU A 10 49.72 -21.86 20.54
C LEU A 10 51.18 -22.17 20.22
N ALA A 11 51.88 -21.27 19.51
CA ALA A 11 53.30 -21.44 19.21
C ALA A 11 54.22 -21.44 20.45
N GLN A 12 53.77 -20.90 21.59
CA GLN A 12 54.54 -20.93 22.84
C GLN A 12 54.35 -22.21 23.66
N VAL A 13 53.27 -22.96 23.41
CA VAL A 13 52.87 -24.13 24.21
C VAL A 13 53.07 -25.44 23.44
N LEU A 14 52.90 -25.41 22.13
CA LEU A 14 52.94 -26.60 21.27
C LEU A 14 54.29 -26.73 20.58
N ILE A 15 54.94 -27.88 20.80
CA ILE A 15 56.19 -28.25 20.14
C ILE A 15 55.89 -28.52 18.65
N ASP A 16 56.74 -27.98 17.76
CA ASP A 16 56.67 -28.10 16.29
C ASP A 16 55.36 -27.61 15.65
N TRP A 17 54.68 -26.64 16.29
CA TRP A 17 53.52 -25.98 15.69
C TRP A 17 53.95 -25.02 14.55
N PRO A 18 53.34 -25.07 13.35
CA PRO A 18 52.18 -25.87 12.93
C PRO A 18 52.52 -27.10 12.03
N GLU A 19 53.79 -27.47 11.88
CA GLU A 19 54.29 -28.32 10.78
C GLU A 19 53.78 -29.76 10.80
N ASN A 20 53.55 -30.33 11.99
CA ASN A 20 53.07 -31.71 12.21
C ASN A 20 51.61 -31.78 12.69
N TYR A 21 50.87 -30.67 12.67
CA TYR A 21 49.48 -30.63 13.16
C TYR A 21 48.50 -30.80 12.00
N LEU A 22 47.62 -31.78 12.15
CA LEU A 22 46.56 -32.10 11.19
C LEU A 22 45.19 -31.67 11.73
N CYS A 23 44.30 -31.22 10.84
CA CYS A 23 42.91 -30.94 11.21
C CYS A 23 42.16 -32.26 11.48
N ASP A 24 41.51 -32.37 12.64
CA ASP A 24 40.55 -33.46 12.91
C ASP A 24 39.11 -33.09 12.50
N SER A 25 38.78 -31.80 12.60
CA SER A 25 37.50 -31.23 12.17
C SER A 25 37.70 -29.93 11.40
N PRO A 26 36.77 -29.55 10.50
CA PRO A 26 35.61 -30.33 10.02
C PRO A 26 36.00 -31.49 9.08
N SER A 27 35.09 -32.45 8.89
CA SER A 27 35.36 -33.72 8.18
C SER A 27 35.93 -33.57 6.77
N HIS A 28 35.59 -32.49 6.06
CA HIS A 28 36.05 -32.23 4.69
C HIS A 28 37.52 -31.76 4.60
N VAL A 29 38.12 -31.30 5.70
CA VAL A 29 39.57 -30.98 5.78
C VAL A 29 40.32 -31.93 6.70
N ARG A 30 39.67 -33.00 7.16
CA ARG A 30 40.30 -33.97 8.07
C ARG A 30 41.56 -34.57 7.44
N GLY A 31 42.65 -34.60 8.21
CA GLY A 31 43.94 -35.13 7.79
C GLY A 31 44.78 -34.18 6.93
N ARG A 32 44.31 -32.96 6.64
CA ARG A 32 45.15 -31.91 6.03
C ARG A 32 45.93 -31.15 7.10
N ARG A 33 47.11 -30.63 6.75
CA ARG A 33 47.91 -29.81 7.68
C ARG A 33 47.21 -28.48 7.96
N VAL A 34 47.26 -28.04 9.22
CA VAL A 34 46.58 -26.82 9.67
C VAL A 34 47.06 -25.58 8.90
N GLN A 35 48.34 -25.53 8.52
CA GLN A 35 48.93 -24.43 7.75
C GLN A 35 48.39 -24.31 6.31
N ASP A 36 47.94 -25.42 5.72
CA ASP A 36 47.53 -25.48 4.31
C ASP A 36 46.02 -25.27 4.13
N VAL A 37 45.27 -25.16 5.24
CA VAL A 37 43.81 -25.03 5.23
C VAL A 37 43.41 -23.57 5.46
N ARG A 38 42.62 -23.03 4.51
CA ARG A 38 41.91 -21.76 4.67
C ARG A 38 40.41 -22.03 4.71
N LEU A 39 39.81 -21.95 5.90
CA LEU A 39 38.37 -22.05 6.08
C LEU A 39 37.69 -20.76 5.61
N SER A 40 36.51 -20.88 5.00
CA SER A 40 35.74 -19.72 4.57
C SER A 40 35.17 -18.97 5.77
N LEU A 41 35.03 -17.64 5.66
CA LEU A 41 34.47 -16.82 6.75
C LEU A 41 33.03 -17.24 7.09
N ALA A 42 32.28 -17.75 6.10
CA ALA A 42 30.94 -18.29 6.27
C ALA A 42 30.90 -19.55 7.15
N GLU A 43 31.95 -20.38 7.13
CA GLU A 43 32.04 -21.56 7.99
C GLU A 43 32.46 -21.20 9.42
N CYS A 44 33.35 -20.22 9.57
CA CYS A 44 33.81 -19.77 10.88
C CYS A 44 32.69 -19.03 11.65
N HIS A 45 31.85 -18.28 10.94
CA HIS A 45 30.78 -17.47 11.51
C HIS A 45 29.41 -17.78 10.91
N ARG A 46 29.06 -19.08 10.82
CA ARG A 46 27.75 -19.53 10.32
C ARG A 46 26.58 -18.82 10.98
N ALA A 47 26.58 -18.71 12.30
CA ALA A 47 25.50 -18.07 13.05
C ALA A 47 25.32 -16.58 12.66
N ALA A 48 26.43 -15.85 12.50
CA ALA A 48 26.39 -14.45 12.09
C ALA A 48 25.91 -14.29 10.64
N VAL A 49 26.37 -15.16 9.74
CA VAL A 49 25.93 -15.14 8.33
C VAL A 49 24.45 -15.47 8.21
N VAL A 50 23.98 -16.52 8.90
CA VAL A 50 22.55 -16.88 8.92
C VAL A 50 21.72 -15.75 9.52
N SER A 51 22.15 -15.19 10.64
CA SER A 51 21.47 -14.04 11.26
C SER A 51 21.38 -12.85 10.30
N ALA A 52 22.48 -12.47 9.64
CA ALA A 52 22.49 -11.38 8.68
C ALA A 52 21.57 -11.66 7.48
N ALA A 53 21.56 -12.88 6.96
CA ALA A 53 20.66 -13.29 5.89
C ALA A 53 19.19 -13.21 6.31
N CYS A 54 18.84 -13.69 7.51
CA CYS A 54 17.50 -13.58 8.07
C CYS A 54 17.07 -12.11 8.23
N CYS A 55 17.95 -11.25 8.76
CA CYS A 55 17.69 -9.81 8.87
C CYS A 55 17.45 -9.18 7.50
N ALA A 56 18.28 -9.48 6.49
CA ALA A 56 18.12 -8.96 5.15
C ALA A 56 16.79 -9.40 4.51
N LEU A 57 16.41 -10.68 4.64
CA LEU A 57 15.14 -11.20 4.17
C LEU A 57 13.94 -10.52 4.86
N PHE A 58 14.01 -10.35 6.17
CA PHE A 58 12.95 -9.67 6.93
C PHE A 58 12.78 -8.22 6.47
N LEU A 59 13.89 -7.49 6.28
CA LEU A 59 13.85 -6.12 5.76
C LEU A 59 13.25 -6.06 4.34
N LEU A 60 13.61 -6.99 3.46
CA LEU A 60 13.03 -7.08 2.12
C LEU A 60 11.52 -7.30 2.15
N LEU A 61 11.03 -8.20 3.02
CA LEU A 61 9.60 -8.44 3.21
C LEU A 61 8.88 -7.20 3.73
N LEU A 62 9.46 -6.51 4.71
CA LEU A 62 8.90 -5.26 5.24
C LEU A 62 8.83 -4.18 4.17
N VAL A 63 9.92 -3.93 3.44
CA VAL A 63 9.97 -2.94 2.36
C VAL A 63 8.90 -3.27 1.31
N THR A 64 8.81 -4.53 0.89
CA THR A 64 7.80 -4.98 -0.07
C THR A 64 6.38 -4.76 0.46
N GLY A 65 6.11 -5.11 1.72
CA GLY A 65 4.82 -4.91 2.36
C GLY A 65 4.43 -3.43 2.44
N VAL A 66 5.36 -2.56 2.82
CA VAL A 66 5.17 -1.10 2.84
C VAL A 66 4.87 -0.58 1.45
N LEU A 67 5.64 -1.01 0.45
CA LEU A 67 5.49 -0.57 -0.93
C LEU A 67 4.12 -0.99 -1.49
N CYS A 68 3.73 -2.25 -1.27
CA CYS A 68 2.41 -2.77 -1.60
C CYS A 68 1.30 -1.98 -0.90
N HIS A 69 1.42 -1.71 0.40
CA HIS A 69 0.42 -0.94 1.15
C HIS A 69 0.32 0.49 0.62
N HIS A 70 1.44 1.15 0.33
CA HIS A 70 1.45 2.51 -0.18
C HIS A 70 0.85 2.59 -1.57
N PHE A 71 1.25 1.71 -2.50
CA PHE A 71 0.68 1.70 -3.86
C PHE A 71 -0.79 1.29 -3.88
N HIS A 72 -1.18 0.30 -3.07
CA HIS A 72 -2.58 -0.11 -2.95
C HIS A 72 -3.41 0.99 -2.27
N GLY A 73 -2.87 1.65 -1.25
CA GLY A 73 -3.47 2.82 -0.62
C GLY A 73 -3.67 3.97 -1.61
N VAL A 74 -2.65 4.29 -2.43
CA VAL A 74 -2.76 5.30 -3.49
C VAL A 74 -3.83 4.91 -4.50
N TRP A 75 -3.91 3.64 -4.91
CA TRP A 75 -4.95 3.15 -5.81
C TRP A 75 -6.35 3.30 -5.18
N TYR A 76 -6.51 2.89 -3.92
CA TYR A 76 -7.77 3.04 -3.17
C TYR A 76 -8.18 4.48 -3.03
N MET A 77 -7.25 5.40 -2.71
CA MET A 77 -7.53 6.83 -2.64
C MET A 77 -7.97 7.38 -3.99
N LYS A 78 -7.35 6.95 -5.09
CA LYS A 78 -7.77 7.33 -6.45
C LYS A 78 -9.18 6.85 -6.77
N MET A 79 -9.51 5.62 -6.42
CA MET A 79 -10.84 5.05 -6.64
C MET A 79 -11.90 5.66 -5.74
N MET A 80 -11.57 5.93 -4.48
CA MET A 80 -12.42 6.68 -3.57
C MET A 80 -12.70 8.08 -4.13
N TRP A 81 -11.69 8.77 -4.64
CA TRP A 81 -11.88 10.07 -5.29
C TRP A 81 -12.76 9.99 -6.53
N ALA A 82 -12.55 9.00 -7.41
CA ALA A 82 -13.39 8.78 -8.59
C ALA A 82 -14.85 8.46 -8.21
N TRP A 83 -15.06 7.65 -7.17
CA TRP A 83 -16.37 7.33 -6.64
C TRP A 83 -17.05 8.56 -6.03
N LEU A 84 -16.32 9.34 -5.25
CA LEU A 84 -16.79 10.61 -4.71
C LEU A 84 -17.15 11.58 -5.83
N GLN A 85 -16.37 11.69 -6.90
CA GLN A 85 -16.70 12.51 -8.06
C GLN A 85 -17.95 12.02 -8.78
N ALA A 86 -18.14 10.70 -8.92
CA ALA A 86 -19.35 10.12 -9.49
C ALA A 86 -20.59 10.41 -8.65
N LYS A 87 -20.48 10.35 -7.32
CA LYS A 87 -21.56 10.68 -6.36
C LYS A 87 -21.81 12.17 -6.23
N ARG A 88 -20.75 12.98 -6.28
CA ARG A 88 -20.78 14.44 -6.15
C ARG A 88 -21.04 15.15 -7.46
N LYS A 89 -21.09 14.48 -8.62
CA LYS A 89 -21.64 15.09 -9.84
C LYS A 89 -23.01 15.60 -9.44
N PRO A 90 -23.19 16.92 -9.25
CA PRO A 90 -24.54 17.44 -9.19
C PRO A 90 -25.13 16.98 -10.51
N LYS A 91 -26.38 16.54 -10.52
CA LYS A 91 -27.14 16.64 -11.76
C LYS A 91 -26.97 18.11 -12.13
N LYS A 92 -26.07 18.42 -13.07
CA LYS A 92 -25.95 19.76 -13.61
C LYS A 92 -27.36 19.98 -14.10
N ALA A 93 -28.12 20.83 -13.39
CA ALA A 93 -29.40 21.26 -13.87
C ALA A 93 -29.11 21.67 -15.32
N PRO A 94 -29.78 21.05 -16.31
CA PRO A 94 -29.47 21.32 -17.69
C PRO A 94 -29.42 22.84 -17.83
N ARG A 95 -28.35 23.39 -18.38
CA ARG A 95 -28.31 24.79 -18.82
C ARG A 95 -29.20 25.00 -20.06
N GLY A 96 -30.25 24.19 -20.21
CA GLY A 96 -31.32 24.47 -21.13
C GLY A 96 -32.26 25.41 -20.41
N ASP A 97 -32.81 26.39 -21.11
CA ASP A 97 -33.84 27.29 -20.60
C ASP A 97 -34.89 26.47 -19.83
N LEU A 98 -34.88 26.56 -18.49
CA LEU A 98 -36.00 26.08 -17.70
C LEU A 98 -37.15 27.03 -18.02
N CYS A 99 -38.04 26.60 -18.92
CA CYS A 99 -39.19 27.40 -19.34
C CYS A 99 -40.26 27.55 -18.24
N TYR A 100 -40.09 26.89 -17.10
CA TYR A 100 -41.05 26.82 -16.00
C TYR A 100 -40.37 27.01 -14.66
N ASP A 101 -41.03 27.74 -13.76
CA ASP A 101 -40.57 28.05 -12.41
C ASP A 101 -40.99 26.98 -11.39
N ALA A 102 -42.14 26.33 -11.61
CA ALA A 102 -42.60 25.20 -10.80
C ALA A 102 -43.38 24.15 -11.60
N PHE A 103 -43.34 22.92 -11.10
CA PHE A 103 -44.15 21.80 -11.57
C PHE A 103 -45.24 21.49 -10.53
N VAL A 104 -46.49 21.40 -10.97
CA VAL A 104 -47.63 21.11 -10.11
C VAL A 104 -48.24 19.78 -10.52
N SER A 105 -48.25 18.84 -9.58
CA SER A 105 -48.99 17.58 -9.68
C SER A 105 -50.20 17.68 -8.76
N TYR A 106 -51.40 17.50 -9.31
CA TYR A 106 -52.66 17.59 -8.57
C TYR A 106 -53.54 16.37 -8.85
N SER A 107 -54.48 16.09 -7.95
CA SER A 107 -55.50 15.07 -8.17
C SER A 107 -56.57 15.60 -9.12
N GLU A 108 -57.17 14.74 -9.95
CA GLU A 108 -58.31 15.11 -10.81
C GLU A 108 -59.46 15.75 -10.03
N GLN A 109 -59.64 15.40 -8.77
CA GLN A 109 -60.66 15.99 -7.90
C GLN A 109 -60.44 17.49 -7.64
N ASP A 110 -59.19 17.96 -7.68
CA ASP A 110 -58.79 19.36 -7.43
C ASP A 110 -58.56 20.14 -8.73
N SER A 111 -58.79 19.52 -9.89
CA SER A 111 -58.52 20.09 -11.22
C SER A 111 -59.18 21.45 -11.44
N TYR A 112 -60.44 21.60 -11.01
CA TYR A 112 -61.17 22.84 -11.15
C TYR A 112 -60.47 24.00 -10.44
N TRP A 113 -60.04 23.79 -9.19
CA TRP A 113 -59.41 24.84 -8.40
C TRP A 113 -58.02 25.18 -8.93
N VAL A 114 -57.24 24.17 -9.32
CA VAL A 114 -55.88 24.34 -9.84
C VAL A 114 -55.89 25.11 -11.17
N GLU A 115 -56.68 24.66 -12.15
CA GLU A 115 -56.67 25.23 -13.50
C GLU A 115 -57.35 26.60 -13.58
N ASN A 116 -58.41 26.84 -12.80
CA ASN A 116 -59.22 28.06 -12.93
C ASN A 116 -58.87 29.16 -11.92
N LEU A 117 -58.29 28.80 -10.76
CA LEU A 117 -57.94 29.80 -9.75
C LEU A 117 -56.43 29.92 -9.62
N MET A 118 -55.75 28.83 -9.26
CA MET A 118 -54.33 28.89 -8.90
C MET A 118 -53.44 29.31 -10.08
N VAL A 119 -53.68 28.76 -11.28
CA VAL A 119 -52.94 29.12 -12.50
C VAL A 119 -53.16 30.59 -12.85
N GLN A 120 -54.39 31.08 -12.76
CA GLN A 120 -54.72 32.47 -13.04
C GLN A 120 -53.96 33.42 -12.11
N GLU A 121 -53.97 33.16 -10.81
CA GLU A 121 -53.31 34.01 -9.81
C GLU A 121 -51.78 34.04 -9.97
N LEU A 122 -51.16 32.91 -10.31
CA LEU A 122 -49.70 32.78 -10.38
C LEU A 122 -49.11 33.23 -11.73
N GLU A 123 -49.76 32.92 -12.86
CA GLU A 123 -49.25 33.31 -14.18
C GLU A 123 -49.54 34.79 -14.50
N HIS A 124 -50.57 35.41 -13.90
CA HIS A 124 -50.87 36.84 -14.09
C HIS A 124 -50.18 37.76 -13.05
N PHE A 125 -49.41 37.20 -12.12
CA PHE A 125 -48.60 37.98 -11.20
C PHE A 125 -47.43 38.68 -11.93
N ASN A 126 -46.79 39.67 -11.29
CA ASN A 126 -45.62 40.36 -11.86
C ASN A 126 -44.39 40.17 -10.96
N PRO A 127 -43.35 39.43 -11.41
CA PRO A 127 -43.23 38.75 -12.70
C PRO A 127 -44.14 37.51 -12.84
N PRO A 128 -44.53 37.13 -14.08
CA PRO A 128 -45.40 35.98 -14.31
C PRO A 128 -44.67 34.69 -13.95
N PHE A 129 -45.30 33.86 -13.12
CA PHE A 129 -44.72 32.62 -12.62
C PHE A 129 -45.15 31.45 -13.49
N LYS A 130 -44.23 30.88 -14.28
CA LYS A 130 -44.57 29.88 -15.32
C LYS A 130 -44.74 28.49 -14.72
N LEU A 131 -45.94 27.91 -14.83
CA LEU A 131 -46.25 26.61 -14.25
C LEU A 131 -46.27 25.49 -15.29
N CYS A 132 -45.77 24.31 -14.93
CA CYS A 132 -45.96 23.08 -15.70
C CYS A 132 -46.95 22.18 -14.96
N LEU A 133 -48.11 21.93 -15.56
CA LEU A 133 -49.17 21.10 -14.99
C LEU A 133 -49.07 19.67 -15.53
N HIS A 134 -49.23 18.69 -14.65
CA HIS A 134 -49.47 17.29 -15.02
C HIS A 134 -50.90 16.91 -14.65
N LYS A 135 -51.68 16.51 -15.66
CA LYS A 135 -52.97 15.83 -15.51
C LYS A 135 -52.74 14.34 -15.31
#